data_AF-A0A9W8U3W6-F1
#
_entry.id   AF-A0A9W8U3W6-F1
#
_cell.length_a   1.000
_cell.length_b   1.000
_cell.length_c   1.000
_cell.angle_alpha   90.00
_cell.angle_beta   90.00
_cell.angle_gamma   90.00
#
_symmetry.space_group_name_H-M   'P 1'
#
loop_
_entity.id
_entity.type
_entity.pdbx_description
1 polymer ?
#
loop_
_entity_poly.entity_id
_entity_poly.type
_entity_poly.pdbx_seq_one_letter_code
_entity_poly.pdbx_strand_id
1 'polypeptide(L)'
;MMRAFYITTLLLSIVSYVSSQDSANKSEPSIYRGSDVYKYHGCYNETTQVQDSAEERALADGSHLVKAGKMTVPMCLDFCTSNGTQYKYAGLEWSSET
;
A
#
# COMPACT_ATOMS: atom_id res chain seq x y z
N MET A 1 -4.71 13.57 -55.53
CA MET A 1 -3.64 13.09 -54.62
C MET A 1 -3.70 13.70 -53.22
N MET A 2 -3.98 15.01 -53.05
CA MET A 2 -4.06 15.68 -51.72
C MET A 2 -5.11 15.13 -50.74
N ARG A 3 -6.24 14.58 -51.23
CA ARG A 3 -7.36 14.10 -50.39
C ARG A 3 -7.08 12.77 -49.67
N ALA A 4 -6.23 11.91 -50.23
CA ALA A 4 -5.89 10.62 -49.62
C ALA A 4 -4.93 10.79 -48.43
N PHE A 5 -4.03 11.78 -48.50
CA PHE A 5 -3.11 12.13 -47.40
C PHE A 5 -3.83 12.72 -46.19
N TYR A 6 -4.92 13.49 -46.41
CA TYR A 6 -5.72 14.06 -45.32
C TYR A 6 -6.45 12.99 -44.48
N ILE A 7 -6.92 11.93 -45.14
CA ILE A 7 -7.67 10.85 -44.49
C ILE A 7 -6.72 9.95 -43.67
N THR A 8 -5.51 9.67 -44.18
CA THR A 8 -4.51 8.89 -43.45
C THR A 8 -3.94 9.64 -42.24
N THR A 9 -3.73 10.96 -42.33
CA THR A 9 -3.31 11.77 -41.17
C THR A 9 -4.37 11.89 -40.09
N LEU A 10 -5.66 11.91 -40.46
CA LEU A 10 -6.77 11.98 -39.51
C LEU A 10 -6.93 10.65 -38.74
N LEU A 11 -6.70 9.51 -39.39
CA LEU A 11 -6.78 8.19 -38.75
C LEU A 11 -5.65 7.93 -37.74
N LEU A 12 -4.42 8.39 -38.01
CA LEU A 12 -3.30 8.22 -37.08
C LEU A 12 -3.46 9.02 -35.78
N SER A 13 -4.14 10.17 -35.82
CA SER A 13 -4.33 11.04 -34.65
C SER A 13 -5.38 10.51 -33.66
N ILE A 14 -6.25 9.58 -34.08
CA ILE A 14 -7.25 8.93 -33.21
C ILE A 14 -6.61 7.81 -32.37
N VAL A 15 -5.61 7.11 -32.92
CA VAL A 15 -4.94 5.98 -32.24
C VAL A 15 -4.13 6.45 -31.01
N SER A 16 -3.57 7.65 -31.06
CA SER A 16 -2.78 8.22 -29.95
C SER A 16 -3.63 8.67 -28.74
N TYR A 17 -4.95 8.82 -28.89
CA TYR A 17 -5.84 9.26 -27.81
C TYR A 17 -6.32 8.12 -26.90
N VAL A 18 -6.22 6.87 -27.33
CA VAL A 18 -6.78 5.73 -26.59
C VAL A 18 -5.82 5.20 -25.52
N SER A 19 -4.52 5.50 -25.60
CA SER A 19 -3.48 4.94 -24.71
C SER A 19 -3.22 5.74 -23.42
N SER A 20 -3.97 6.82 -23.13
CA SER A 20 -3.67 7.73 -22.00
C SER A 20 -4.71 7.76 -20.88
N GLN A 21 -5.63 6.79 -20.81
CA GLN A 21 -6.62 6.71 -19.72
C GLN A 21 -6.56 5.40 -18.95
N ASP A 22 -5.37 5.04 -18.47
CA ASP A 22 -5.26 4.16 -17.30
C ASP A 22 -4.88 4.98 -16.07
N SER A 23 -5.73 5.95 -15.75
CA SER A 23 -5.82 6.49 -14.39
C SER A 23 -7.03 5.85 -13.73
N ALA A 24 -6.98 4.52 -13.60
CA ALA A 24 -7.84 3.82 -12.65
C ALA A 24 -7.70 4.55 -11.31
N ASN A 25 -8.83 4.97 -10.75
CA ASN A 25 -9.00 5.70 -9.51
C ASN A 25 -8.19 5.03 -8.37
N LYS A 26 -6.91 5.37 -8.25
CA LYS A 26 -6.00 4.80 -7.27
C LYS A 26 -6.31 5.53 -5.96
N SER A 27 -7.09 4.89 -5.09
CA SER A 27 -7.35 5.42 -3.76
C SER A 27 -6.03 5.74 -3.08
N GLU A 28 -5.82 7.02 -2.79
CA GLU A 28 -4.70 7.48 -1.98
C GLU A 28 -4.74 6.76 -0.62
N PRO A 29 -3.60 6.28 -0.11
CA PRO A 29 -3.54 5.75 1.24
C PRO A 29 -4.06 6.80 2.24
N SER A 30 -4.92 6.38 3.15
CA SER A 30 -5.45 7.26 4.19
C SER A 30 -5.20 6.67 5.57
N ILE A 31 -5.06 7.56 6.55
CA ILE A 31 -4.87 7.16 7.94
C ILE A 31 -6.18 6.59 8.48
N TYR A 32 -6.15 5.33 8.91
CA TYR A 32 -7.26 4.70 9.60
C TYR A 32 -7.49 5.34 10.97
N ARG A 33 -8.73 5.77 11.24
CA ARG A 33 -9.14 6.44 12.48
C ARG A 33 -10.23 5.70 13.26
N GLY A 34 -10.59 4.49 12.82
CA GLY A 34 -11.68 3.70 13.42
C GLY A 34 -11.26 2.84 14.62
N SER A 35 -10.24 3.24 15.38
CA SER A 35 -9.82 2.52 16.60
C SER A 35 -9.83 3.46 17.79
N ASP A 36 -10.41 3.01 18.89
CA ASP A 36 -10.35 3.70 20.19
C ASP A 36 -9.13 3.26 21.02
N VAL A 37 -8.48 2.16 20.62
CA VAL A 37 -7.34 1.55 21.34
C VAL A 37 -6.01 2.07 20.81
N TYR A 38 -5.87 2.11 19.48
CA TYR A 38 -4.65 2.55 18.82
C TYR A 38 -4.85 3.89 18.12
N LYS A 39 -3.79 4.71 18.16
CA LYS A 39 -3.71 5.95 17.40
C LYS A 39 -2.56 5.82 16.40
N TYR A 40 -2.79 6.30 15.19
CA TYR A 40 -1.74 6.35 14.18
C TYR A 40 -0.54 7.14 14.70
N HIS A 41 0.64 6.51 14.70
CA HIS A 41 1.86 7.09 15.24
C HIS A 41 2.81 7.59 14.14
N GLY A 42 2.86 6.90 13.01
CA GLY A 42 3.70 7.27 11.87
C GLY A 42 3.99 6.07 10.96
N CYS A 43 4.80 6.32 9.93
CA CYS A 43 5.43 5.27 9.13
C CYS A 43 6.92 5.19 9.49
N TYR A 44 7.39 3.98 9.78
CA TYR A 44 8.77 3.72 10.16
C TYR A 44 9.36 2.70 9.19
N ASN A 45 10.65 2.86 8.85
CA ASN A 45 11.34 1.92 7.98
C ASN A 45 11.82 0.71 8.78
N GLU A 46 11.66 -0.49 8.21
CA GLU A 46 12.35 -1.70 8.65
C GLU A 46 13.84 -1.56 8.35
N THR A 47 14.72 -1.95 9.27
CA THR A 47 16.18 -1.85 9.06
C THR A 47 16.85 -3.16 8.66
N THR A 48 16.09 -4.27 8.63
CA THR A 48 16.57 -5.62 8.27
C THR A 48 17.26 -5.73 6.90
N GLN A 49 17.03 -4.78 6.01
CA GLN A 49 17.60 -4.74 4.65
C GLN A 49 18.51 -3.53 4.41
N VAL A 50 18.85 -2.78 5.47
CA VAL A 50 19.70 -1.58 5.38
C VAL A 50 21.10 -1.94 5.86
N GLN A 51 22.08 -1.84 4.95
CA GLN A 51 23.50 -2.04 5.29
C GLN A 51 23.97 -1.06 6.36
N ASP A 52 24.89 -1.53 7.22
CA ASP A 52 25.46 -0.76 8.34
C ASP A 52 24.42 -0.22 9.34
N SER A 53 23.26 -0.88 9.43
CA SER A 53 22.23 -0.60 10.42
C SER A 53 22.23 -1.63 11.56
N ALA A 54 21.28 -1.53 12.48
CA ALA A 54 21.07 -2.56 13.50
C ALA A 54 20.43 -3.85 12.93
N GLU A 55 20.00 -3.85 11.66
CA GLU A 55 19.35 -4.98 10.98
C GLU A 55 18.10 -5.51 11.70
N GLU A 56 17.46 -4.65 12.48
CA GLU A 56 16.33 -5.00 13.34
C GLU A 56 14.99 -4.62 12.73
N ARG A 57 13.94 -5.29 13.23
CA ARG A 57 12.57 -4.92 12.93
C ARG A 57 12.17 -3.65 13.67
N ALA A 58 11.36 -2.80 13.04
CA ALA A 58 10.78 -1.62 13.68
C ALA A 58 9.95 -2.00 14.91
N LEU A 59 9.29 -3.15 14.88
CA LEU A 59 8.64 -3.79 16.03
C LEU A 59 9.31 -5.14 16.32
N ALA A 60 10.40 -5.11 17.09
CA ALA A 60 11.12 -6.29 17.54
C ALA A 60 10.33 -7.08 18.62
N ASP A 61 10.62 -8.37 18.74
CA ASP A 61 10.12 -9.28 19.80
C ASP A 61 8.58 -9.45 19.90
N GLY A 62 7.84 -9.04 18.86
CA GLY A 62 6.39 -9.20 18.77
C GLY A 62 5.94 -10.52 18.15
N SER A 63 4.62 -10.68 18.05
CA SER A 63 4.01 -11.70 17.17
C SER A 63 3.79 -11.13 15.79
N HIS A 64 3.79 -11.98 14.76
CA HIS A 64 3.50 -11.57 13.38
C HIS A 64 2.47 -12.50 12.72
N LEU A 65 1.79 -11.99 11.70
CA LEU A 65 0.84 -12.73 10.87
C LEU A 65 0.89 -12.25 9.42
N VAL A 66 1.09 -13.19 8.48
CA VAL A 66 1.13 -12.92 7.04
C VAL A 66 -0.19 -13.31 6.37
N LYS A 67 -0.79 -12.35 5.66
CA LYS A 67 -1.92 -12.50 4.74
C LYS A 67 -1.66 -11.71 3.45
N ALA A 68 -0.86 -12.29 2.54
CA ALA A 68 -0.44 -11.66 1.29
C ALA A 68 -1.60 -10.99 0.52
N GLY A 69 -1.49 -9.66 0.35
CA GLY A 69 -2.47 -8.84 -0.36
C GLY A 69 -3.86 -8.74 0.27
N LYS A 70 -4.04 -9.26 1.49
CA LYS A 70 -5.33 -9.33 2.20
C LYS A 70 -5.29 -8.71 3.59
N MET A 71 -4.12 -8.26 4.06
CA MET A 71 -4.02 -7.62 5.37
C MET A 71 -4.65 -6.23 5.31
N THR A 72 -5.48 -5.92 6.32
CA THR A 72 -6.11 -4.61 6.48
C THR A 72 -5.78 -4.05 7.85
N VAL A 73 -5.91 -2.74 8.03
CA VAL A 73 -5.65 -2.12 9.35
C VAL A 73 -6.52 -2.75 10.45
N PRO A 74 -7.85 -2.94 10.29
CA PRO A 74 -8.65 -3.61 11.32
C PRO A 74 -8.14 -5.01 11.68
N MET A 75 -7.77 -5.82 10.69
CA MET A 75 -7.24 -7.17 10.95
C MET A 75 -5.92 -7.16 11.74
N CYS A 76 -5.02 -6.23 11.43
CA CYS A 76 -3.78 -6.00 12.18
C CYS A 76 -4.09 -5.62 13.64
N LEU A 77 -4.96 -4.63 13.86
CA LEU A 77 -5.29 -4.17 15.21
C LEU A 77 -6.03 -5.24 16.02
N ASP A 78 -6.92 -6.01 15.40
CA ASP A 78 -7.61 -7.14 16.03
C ASP A 78 -6.62 -8.23 16.46
N PHE A 79 -5.68 -8.60 15.59
CA PHE A 79 -4.62 -9.55 15.93
C PHE A 79 -3.81 -9.08 17.14
N CYS A 80 -3.38 -7.81 17.14
CA CYS A 80 -2.58 -7.21 18.21
C CYS A 80 -3.34 -6.94 19.53
N THR A 81 -4.65 -7.22 19.59
CA THR A 81 -5.47 -7.10 20.82
C THR A 81 -6.17 -8.41 21.21
N SER A 82 -5.99 -9.46 20.40
CA SER A 82 -6.64 -10.74 20.57
C SER A 82 -5.97 -11.61 21.65
N ASN A 83 -6.66 -12.69 22.04
CA ASN A 83 -6.11 -13.74 22.92
C ASN A 83 -5.58 -13.24 24.28
N GLY A 84 -6.20 -12.19 24.83
CA GLY A 84 -5.84 -11.62 26.13
C GLY A 84 -4.53 -10.85 26.14
N THR A 85 -3.91 -10.62 24.98
CA THR A 85 -2.72 -9.80 24.82
C THR A 85 -3.08 -8.52 24.09
N GLN A 86 -2.80 -7.37 24.70
CA GLN A 86 -2.90 -6.08 24.03
C GLN A 86 -1.49 -5.51 23.90
N TYR A 87 -0.94 -5.59 22.69
CA TYR A 87 0.38 -5.03 22.42
C TYR A 87 0.36 -3.50 22.56
N LYS A 88 1.49 -2.92 22.93
CA LYS A 88 1.61 -1.45 23.03
C LYS A 88 1.61 -0.78 21.64
N TYR A 89 2.13 -1.49 20.64
CA TYR A 89 2.24 -1.04 19.27
C TYR A 89 1.76 -2.14 18.32
N ALA A 90 1.25 -1.74 17.17
CA ALA A 90 0.85 -2.60 16.06
C ALA A 90 1.41 -1.98 14.78
N GLY A 91 1.92 -2.82 13.87
CA GLY A 91 2.48 -2.41 12.60
C GLY A 91 1.80 -3.18 11.47
N LEU A 92 1.60 -2.52 10.33
CA LEU A 92 1.12 -3.18 9.12
C LEU A 92 2.13 -2.90 8.01
N GLU A 93 2.60 -3.96 7.38
CA GLU A 93 3.64 -3.92 6.37
C GLU A 93 3.11 -4.48 5.04
N TRP A 94 3.36 -3.76 3.94
CA TRP A 94 3.01 -4.11 2.55
C TRP A 94 1.56 -4.58 2.31
N SER A 95 0.60 -4.17 3.15
CA SER A 95 -0.78 -4.71 3.12
C SER A 95 -0.83 -6.24 3.15
N SER A 96 0.19 -6.87 3.75
CA SER A 96 0.43 -8.30 3.70
C SER A 96 0.87 -8.88 5.03
N GLU A 97 1.48 -8.09 5.90
CA GLU A 97 1.98 -8.55 7.20
C GLU A 97 1.54 -7.60 8.32
N THR A 98 1.35 -8.19 9.50
CA THR A 98 1.22 -7.49 10.78
C THR A 98 2.16 -8.10 11.80
#